data_AF-A0A7Y7NXQ0-F1
#
_entry.id   AF-A0A7Y7NXQ0-F1
#
_cell.length_a   1.000
_cell.length_b   1.000
_cell.length_c   1.000
_cell.angle_alpha   90.00
_cell.angle_beta   90.00
_cell.angle_gamma   90.00
#
_symmetry.space_group_name_H-M   'P 1'
#
loop_
_entity.id
_entity.type
_entity.pdbx_description
1 polymer ?
#
loop_
_entity_poly.entity_id
_entity_poly.type
_entity_poly.pdbx_seq_one_letter_code
_entity_poly.pdbx_strand_id
1 'polypeptide(L)'
;MNTETKICPYCAEEINIEAIKCKHCKEFLNSSIEQENSSIQKKNILIIKDQNFPRSIFIIIAAIVLSFVSTYFDKDNEISWKILLFSFIAQVILWLNFQKYLENFKAKKAVRLISWIIVFTIFNGLFEILIKALSTINNIDGLDDILGVLGLLFCILIPLPSIILYLATGISLSKIKNDSVGLLRVLGFVMIFLIPIILAFQFYFLVDDIATEELKMFLSIISNFDLFIIIIIYIKAQKKIGFIQYQEYLK
;
A
#
# COMPACT_ATOMS: atom_id res chain seq x y z
N MET A 1 54.49 6.76 12.59
CA MET A 1 53.02 6.89 12.71
C MET A 1 52.68 6.62 14.16
N ASN A 2 52.25 7.63 14.92
CA ASN A 2 51.79 7.42 16.28
C ASN A 2 50.42 6.74 16.22
N THR A 3 50.36 5.49 16.65
CA THR A 3 49.11 4.77 16.79
C THR A 3 48.46 5.21 18.08
N GLU A 4 47.46 6.10 17.98
CA GLU A 4 46.67 6.49 19.13
C GLU A 4 45.85 5.29 19.63
N THR A 5 45.92 5.04 20.93
CA THR A 5 45.23 3.93 21.62
C THR A 5 44.26 4.48 22.67
N LYS A 6 43.25 3.69 23.00
CA LYS A 6 42.30 3.94 24.10
C LYS A 6 42.13 2.66 24.92
N ILE A 7 41.64 2.78 26.15
CA ILE A 7 41.32 1.62 26.99
C ILE A 7 39.89 1.15 26.72
N CYS A 8 39.68 -0.16 26.59
CA CYS A 8 38.36 -0.75 26.47
C CYS A 8 37.57 -0.58 27.80
N PRO A 9 36.35 0.00 27.79
CA PRO A 9 35.57 0.21 29.00
C PRO A 9 35.00 -1.08 29.61
N TYR A 10 35.06 -2.21 28.90
CA TYR A 10 34.49 -3.49 29.34
C TYR A 10 35.52 -4.45 29.94
N CYS A 11 36.72 -4.52 29.35
CA CYS A 11 37.78 -5.44 29.80
C CYS A 11 39.08 -4.75 30.20
N ALA A 12 39.13 -3.41 30.14
CA ALA A 12 40.30 -2.59 30.47
C ALA A 12 41.56 -2.85 29.63
N GLU A 13 41.47 -3.63 28.55
CA GLU A 13 42.59 -3.83 27.62
C GLU A 13 42.77 -2.67 26.63
N GLU A 14 44.01 -2.46 26.20
CA GLU A 14 44.39 -1.39 25.29
C GLU A 14 44.03 -1.74 23.84
N ILE A 15 43.32 -0.83 23.18
CA ILE A 15 42.75 -1.01 21.85
C ILE A 15 43.02 0.21 20.97
N ASN A 16 42.91 0.03 19.66
CA ASN A 16 43.03 1.14 18.70
C ASN A 16 41.92 2.17 18.95
N ILE A 17 42.24 3.47 18.87
CA ILE A 17 41.27 4.55 19.06
C ILE A 17 40.07 4.45 18.09
N GLU A 18 40.30 3.94 16.89
CA GLU A 18 39.28 3.71 15.84
C GLU A 18 38.56 2.35 15.97
N ALA A 19 38.90 1.54 16.99
CA ALA A 19 38.24 0.24 17.17
C ALA A 19 36.75 0.41 17.49
N ILE A 20 35.91 -0.25 16.69
CA ILE A 20 34.45 -0.35 16.88
C ILE A 20 34.11 -1.54 17.78
N LYS A 21 34.94 -2.58 17.78
CA LYS A 21 34.77 -3.81 18.57
C LYS A 21 36.09 -4.17 19.25
N CYS A 22 36.03 -4.54 20.52
CA CYS A 22 37.23 -4.94 21.25
C CYS A 22 37.73 -6.31 20.79
N LYS A 23 39.03 -6.44 20.50
CA LYS A 23 39.63 -7.72 20.10
C LYS A 23 39.71 -8.75 21.25
N HIS A 24 39.65 -8.27 22.50
CA HIS A 24 39.82 -9.08 23.70
C HIS A 24 38.48 -9.64 24.19
N CYS A 25 37.55 -8.77 24.59
CA CYS A 25 36.25 -9.20 25.11
C CYS A 25 35.16 -9.37 24.04
N LYS A 26 35.41 -8.93 22.80
CA LYS A 26 34.43 -8.96 21.70
C LYS A 26 33.20 -8.06 21.90
N GLU A 27 33.21 -7.17 22.89
CA GLU A 27 32.14 -6.19 23.09
C GLU A 27 32.25 -5.01 22.10
N PHE A 28 31.10 -4.44 21.71
CA PHE A 28 31.05 -3.26 20.85
C PHE A 28 31.26 -1.99 21.67
N LEU A 29 32.11 -1.09 21.19
CA LEU A 29 32.55 0.11 21.93
C LEU A 29 31.68 1.33 21.63
N ASN A 30 30.88 1.28 20.57
CA ASN A 30 29.94 2.32 20.17
C ASN A 30 28.55 2.07 20.76
N SER A 31 28.42 2.18 22.08
CA SER A 31 27.12 2.12 22.76
C SER A 31 26.19 3.29 22.35
N SER A 32 26.76 4.41 21.90
CA SER A 32 26.01 5.58 21.43
C SER A 32 25.21 5.32 20.14
N ILE A 33 25.75 4.53 19.20
CA ILE A 33 25.08 4.20 17.94
C ILE A 33 23.91 3.23 18.18
N GLU A 34 24.05 2.31 19.13
CA GLU A 34 22.96 1.40 19.52
C GLU A 34 21.86 2.12 20.33
N GLN A 35 22.22 3.09 21.17
CA GLN A 35 21.25 3.92 21.90
C GLN A 35 20.47 4.87 20.96
N GLU A 36 21.13 5.44 19.96
CA GLU A 36 20.45 6.30 18.98
C GLU A 36 19.53 5.49 18.06
N ASN A 37 19.96 4.32 17.59
CA ASN A 37 19.12 3.44 16.78
C ASN A 37 17.95 2.84 17.58
N SER A 38 18.16 2.48 18.84
CA SER A 38 17.10 1.97 19.71
C SER A 38 16.10 3.05 20.08
N SER A 39 16.52 4.30 20.34
CA SER A 39 15.60 5.42 20.61
C SER A 39 14.79 5.83 19.37
N ILE A 40 15.40 5.83 18.17
CA ILE A 40 14.68 6.05 16.91
C ILE A 40 13.68 4.91 16.64
N GLN A 41 14.07 3.65 16.87
CA GLN A 41 13.13 2.52 16.79
C GLN A 41 11.99 2.69 17.79
N LYS A 42 12.28 2.97 19.06
CA LYS A 42 11.29 3.14 20.13
C LYS A 42 10.29 4.25 19.81
N LYS A 43 10.78 5.39 19.31
CA LYS A 43 9.94 6.52 18.86
C LYS A 43 9.04 6.12 17.69
N ASN A 44 9.57 5.41 16.70
CA ASN A 44 8.77 4.95 15.56
C ASN A 44 7.71 3.92 15.97
N ILE A 45 8.00 3.06 16.96
CA ILE A 45 7.06 2.05 17.47
C ILE A 45 5.89 2.70 18.23
N LEU A 46 6.16 3.72 19.04
CA LEU A 46 5.12 4.44 19.78
C LEU A 46 4.10 5.11 18.87
N ILE A 47 4.52 5.64 17.72
CA ILE A 47 3.62 6.29 16.76
C ILE A 47 2.67 5.28 16.09
N ILE A 48 3.09 4.02 15.91
CA ILE A 48 2.24 3.00 15.28
C ILE A 48 1.15 2.49 16.24
N LYS A 49 1.35 2.62 17.56
CA LYS A 49 0.44 2.11 18.59
C LYS A 49 -0.91 2.85 18.63
N ASP A 50 -0.97 4.09 18.17
CA ASP A 50 -2.15 4.96 18.31
C ASP A 50 -3.18 4.83 17.16
N GLN A 51 -2.95 3.93 16.21
CA GLN A 51 -3.86 3.76 15.07
C GLN A 51 -4.87 2.64 15.36
N ASN A 52 -6.17 2.95 15.25
CA ASN A 52 -7.33 2.01 15.27
C ASN A 52 -7.33 0.98 14.12
N PHE A 53 -6.15 0.64 13.63
CA PHE A 53 -5.84 -0.12 12.45
C PHE A 53 -6.42 -1.55 12.40
N PRO A 54 -6.44 -2.36 13.48
CA PRO A 54 -6.94 -3.73 13.37
C PRO A 54 -8.44 -3.79 12.99
N ARG A 55 -9.24 -2.79 13.39
CA ARG A 55 -10.67 -2.77 13.05
C ARG A 55 -10.92 -2.50 11.57
N SER A 56 -10.12 -1.65 10.92
CA SER A 56 -10.29 -1.35 9.50
C SER A 56 -9.91 -2.53 8.60
N ILE A 57 -8.91 -3.34 8.97
CA ILE A 57 -8.54 -4.55 8.20
C ILE A 57 -9.72 -5.50 8.04
N PHE A 58 -10.44 -5.80 9.13
CA PHE A 58 -11.57 -6.73 9.07
C PHE A 58 -12.70 -6.21 8.18
N ILE A 59 -12.98 -4.90 8.25
CA ILE A 59 -13.98 -4.26 7.38
C ILE A 59 -13.57 -4.39 5.91
N ILE A 60 -12.28 -4.21 5.61
CA ILE A 60 -11.77 -4.29 4.24
C ILE A 60 -11.79 -5.73 3.71
N ILE A 61 -11.36 -6.70 4.51
CA ILE A 61 -11.45 -8.12 4.12
C ILE A 61 -12.91 -8.51 3.88
N ALA A 62 -13.82 -8.09 4.76
CA ALA A 62 -15.25 -8.32 4.58
C ALA A 62 -15.76 -7.65 3.29
N ALA A 63 -15.34 -6.42 2.99
CA ALA A 63 -15.72 -5.72 1.75
C ALA A 63 -15.23 -6.44 0.49
N ILE A 64 -14.00 -6.95 0.49
CA ILE A 64 -13.43 -7.70 -0.64
C ILE A 64 -14.21 -9.01 -0.86
N VAL A 65 -14.46 -9.75 0.22
CA VAL A 65 -15.22 -11.01 0.15
C VAL A 65 -16.66 -10.75 -0.30
N LEU A 66 -17.32 -9.72 0.24
CA LEU A 66 -18.66 -9.33 -0.18
C LEU A 66 -18.71 -8.93 -1.65
N SER A 67 -17.72 -8.15 -2.12
CA SER A 67 -17.61 -7.78 -3.54
C SER A 67 -17.54 -9.01 -4.43
N PHE A 68 -16.68 -9.98 -4.07
CA PHE A 68 -16.49 -11.23 -4.82
C PHE A 68 -17.75 -12.10 -4.85
N VAL A 69 -18.38 -12.33 -3.69
CA VAL A 69 -19.63 -13.10 -3.59
C VAL A 69 -20.70 -12.46 -4.45
N SER A 70 -20.77 -11.14 -4.49
CA SER A 70 -21.80 -10.42 -5.23
C SER A 70 -21.60 -10.50 -6.73
N THR A 71 -20.35 -10.43 -7.21
CA THR A 71 -20.07 -10.63 -8.64
C THR A 71 -20.47 -12.03 -9.11
N TYR A 72 -20.41 -13.02 -8.22
CA TYR A 72 -20.75 -14.41 -8.54
C TYR A 72 -22.27 -14.68 -8.55
N PHE A 73 -23.03 -14.06 -7.64
CA PHE A 73 -24.45 -14.37 -7.45
C PHE A 73 -25.43 -13.40 -8.12
N ASP A 74 -24.98 -12.22 -8.56
CA ASP A 74 -25.89 -11.20 -9.06
C ASP A 74 -26.34 -11.47 -10.50
N LYS A 75 -27.44 -12.22 -10.64
CA LYS A 75 -28.12 -12.44 -11.92
C LYS A 75 -28.98 -11.23 -12.36
N ASP A 76 -29.39 -10.38 -11.43
CA ASP A 76 -30.45 -9.38 -11.65
C ASP A 76 -29.95 -7.93 -11.60
N ASN A 77 -28.63 -7.70 -11.48
CA ASN A 77 -27.93 -6.40 -11.58
C ASN A 77 -28.31 -5.31 -10.55
N GLU A 78 -29.36 -5.49 -9.74
CA GLU A 78 -29.85 -4.48 -8.79
C GLU A 78 -28.98 -4.41 -7.52
N ILE A 79 -28.36 -5.51 -7.14
CA ILE A 79 -27.53 -5.62 -5.93
C ILE A 79 -26.11 -5.08 -6.17
N SER A 80 -25.62 -5.18 -7.41
CA SER A 80 -24.25 -4.89 -7.83
C SER A 80 -23.77 -3.49 -7.45
N TRP A 81 -24.57 -2.43 -7.71
CA TRP A 81 -24.08 -1.05 -7.56
C TRP A 81 -23.88 -0.62 -6.11
N LYS A 82 -24.70 -1.11 -5.17
CA LYS A 82 -24.55 -0.82 -3.73
C LYS A 82 -23.27 -1.44 -3.19
N ILE A 83 -22.91 -2.61 -3.71
CA ILE A 83 -21.75 -3.37 -3.28
C ILE A 83 -20.48 -2.76 -3.88
N LEU A 84 -20.54 -2.31 -5.13
CA LEU A 84 -19.50 -1.49 -5.74
C LEU A 84 -19.21 -0.24 -4.90
N LEU A 85 -20.24 0.49 -4.48
CA LEU A 85 -20.10 1.66 -3.60
C LEU A 85 -19.41 1.30 -2.28
N PHE A 86 -19.81 0.19 -1.65
CA PHE A 86 -19.21 -0.26 -0.39
C PHE A 86 -17.73 -0.64 -0.56
N SER A 87 -17.38 -1.39 -1.62
CA SER A 87 -15.99 -1.74 -1.91
C SER A 87 -15.13 -0.51 -2.20
N PHE A 88 -15.68 0.46 -2.93
CA PHE A 88 -15.02 1.71 -3.23
C PHE A 88 -14.70 2.51 -1.95
N ILE A 89 -15.67 2.66 -1.04
CA ILE A 89 -15.46 3.33 0.24
C ILE A 89 -14.38 2.60 1.06
N ALA A 90 -14.42 1.28 1.12
CA ALA A 90 -13.42 0.48 1.82
C ALA A 90 -12.00 0.68 1.25
N GLN A 91 -11.87 0.77 -0.07
CA GLN A 91 -10.60 1.01 -0.75
C GLN A 91 -10.02 2.39 -0.40
N VAL A 92 -10.85 3.44 -0.43
CA VAL A 92 -10.44 4.79 -0.03
C VAL A 92 -9.97 4.83 1.42
N ILE A 93 -10.71 4.18 2.33
CA ILE A 93 -10.35 4.07 3.75
C ILE A 93 -9.01 3.35 3.90
N LEU A 94 -8.76 2.28 3.15
CA LEU A 94 -7.48 1.56 3.20
C LEU A 94 -6.32 2.49 2.80
N TRP A 95 -6.45 3.19 1.68
CA TRP A 95 -5.42 4.11 1.21
C TRP A 95 -5.16 5.25 2.20
N LEU A 96 -6.20 5.81 2.83
CA LEU A 96 -6.04 6.83 3.87
C LEU A 96 -5.26 6.30 5.08
N ASN A 97 -5.55 5.07 5.51
CA ASN A 97 -4.76 4.46 6.58
C ASN A 97 -3.32 4.17 6.12
N PHE A 98 -3.12 3.81 4.86
CA PHE A 98 -1.79 3.54 4.29
C PHE A 98 -0.95 4.81 4.20
N GLN A 99 -1.57 5.93 3.87
CA GLN A 99 -0.94 7.23 3.94
C GLN A 99 -0.45 7.54 5.37
N LYS A 100 -1.32 7.40 6.39
CA LYS A 100 -0.95 7.60 7.80
C LYS A 100 0.17 6.67 8.25
N TYR A 101 0.19 5.43 7.76
CA TYR A 101 1.27 4.49 8.03
C TYR A 101 2.62 4.98 7.46
N LEU A 102 2.61 5.54 6.24
CA LEU A 102 3.82 6.02 5.58
C LEU A 102 4.39 7.32 6.17
N GLU A 103 3.55 8.14 6.81
CA GLU A 103 3.99 9.34 7.53
C GLU A 103 5.03 8.99 8.63
N ASN A 104 4.94 7.79 9.21
CA ASN A 104 5.89 7.27 10.20
C ASN A 104 7.32 7.09 9.64
N PHE A 105 7.47 6.91 8.33
CA PHE A 105 8.75 6.69 7.68
C PHE A 105 9.39 7.98 7.15
N LYS A 106 8.80 9.16 7.47
CA LYS A 106 9.22 10.48 6.94
C LYS A 106 9.29 10.53 5.41
N ALA A 107 8.56 9.64 4.73
CA ALA A 107 8.58 9.48 3.28
C ALA A 107 7.66 10.51 2.58
N LYS A 108 7.91 11.82 2.76
CA LYS A 108 7.05 12.92 2.30
C LYS A 108 6.65 12.81 0.82
N LYS A 109 7.57 12.38 -0.04
CA LYS A 109 7.30 12.20 -1.48
C LYS A 109 6.30 11.07 -1.74
N ALA A 110 6.45 9.92 -1.09
CA ALA A 110 5.53 8.79 -1.22
C ALA A 110 4.14 9.16 -0.69
N VAL A 111 4.08 9.81 0.48
CA VAL A 111 2.82 10.29 1.08
C VAL A 111 2.07 11.20 0.11
N ARG A 112 2.75 12.20 -0.50
CA ARG A 112 2.12 13.10 -1.46
C ARG A 112 1.59 12.36 -2.69
N LEU A 113 2.34 11.41 -3.23
CA LEU A 113 1.91 10.63 -4.40
C LEU A 113 0.69 9.76 -4.07
N ILE A 114 0.64 9.19 -2.87
CA ILE A 114 -0.52 8.40 -2.42
C ILE A 114 -1.75 9.27 -2.21
N SER A 115 -1.60 10.52 -1.75
CA SER A 115 -2.74 11.45 -1.72
C SER A 115 -3.34 11.68 -3.11
N TRP A 116 -2.50 11.76 -4.14
CA TRP A 116 -2.98 11.82 -5.52
C TRP A 116 -3.64 10.51 -5.96
N ILE A 117 -3.14 9.34 -5.52
CA ILE A 117 -3.77 8.05 -5.83
C ILE A 117 -5.18 8.04 -5.25
N ILE A 118 -5.35 8.49 -4.00
CA ILE A 118 -6.66 8.59 -3.34
C ILE A 118 -7.60 9.49 -4.13
N VAL A 119 -7.15 10.67 -4.56
CA VAL A 119 -7.96 11.60 -5.37
C VAL A 119 -8.38 10.96 -6.69
N PHE A 120 -7.46 10.29 -7.39
CA PHE A 120 -7.78 9.57 -8.63
C PHE A 120 -8.73 8.40 -8.41
N THR A 121 -8.53 7.60 -7.36
CA THR A 121 -9.45 6.54 -6.98
C THR A 121 -10.84 7.10 -6.74
N ILE A 122 -10.95 8.20 -5.98
CA ILE A 122 -12.25 8.85 -5.71
C ILE A 122 -12.92 9.32 -7.00
N PHE A 123 -12.17 9.99 -7.86
CA PHE A 123 -12.66 10.47 -9.15
C PHE A 123 -13.17 9.32 -10.02
N ASN A 124 -12.40 8.23 -10.14
CA ASN A 124 -12.77 7.05 -10.93
C ASN A 124 -14.04 6.38 -10.38
N GLY A 125 -14.13 6.17 -9.07
CA GLY A 125 -15.31 5.57 -8.46
C GLY A 125 -16.58 6.41 -8.64
N LEU A 126 -16.48 7.73 -8.47
CA LEU A 126 -17.60 8.65 -8.74
C LEU A 126 -18.04 8.63 -10.20
N PHE A 127 -17.07 8.53 -11.12
CA PHE A 127 -17.35 8.45 -12.54
C PHE A 127 -18.06 7.14 -12.92
N GLU A 128 -17.61 5.99 -12.42
CA GLU A 128 -18.29 4.71 -12.63
C GLU A 128 -19.73 4.74 -12.11
N ILE A 129 -19.94 5.29 -10.91
CA ILE A 129 -21.27 5.48 -10.32
C ILE A 129 -22.15 6.36 -11.24
N LEU A 130 -21.59 7.45 -11.78
CA LEU A 130 -22.30 8.35 -12.69
C LEU A 130 -22.71 7.64 -13.98
N ILE A 131 -21.80 6.90 -14.62
CA ILE A 131 -22.10 6.14 -15.84
C ILE A 131 -23.20 5.12 -15.59
N LYS A 132 -23.13 4.39 -14.46
CA LYS A 132 -24.17 3.41 -14.12
C LYS A 132 -25.52 4.08 -13.83
N ALA A 133 -25.52 5.22 -13.13
CA ALA A 133 -26.73 5.99 -12.88
C ALA A 133 -27.37 6.49 -14.18
N LEU A 134 -26.57 7.03 -15.11
CA LEU A 134 -27.03 7.45 -16.43
C LEU A 134 -27.59 6.27 -17.22
N SER A 135 -26.91 5.12 -17.23
CA SER A 135 -27.41 3.92 -17.91
C SER A 135 -28.76 3.42 -17.39
N THR A 136 -29.05 3.65 -16.10
CA THR A 136 -30.32 3.24 -15.48
C THR A 136 -31.48 4.18 -15.86
N ILE A 137 -31.17 5.46 -16.14
CA ILE A 137 -32.16 6.47 -16.52
C ILE A 137 -32.53 6.33 -18.01
N ASN A 138 -31.70 5.67 -18.81
CA ASN A 138 -31.84 5.63 -20.26
C ASN A 138 -32.85 4.58 -20.74
N ASN A 139 -34.10 5.04 -20.86
CA ASN A 139 -35.03 4.60 -21.91
C ASN A 139 -35.09 5.65 -23.05
N ILE A 140 -34.02 6.42 -23.25
CA ILE A 140 -33.99 7.56 -24.18
C ILE A 140 -33.14 7.19 -25.40
N ASP A 141 -33.76 7.12 -26.58
CA ASP A 141 -33.10 6.80 -27.84
C ASP A 141 -31.91 7.73 -28.12
N GLY A 142 -30.77 7.16 -28.52
CA GLY A 142 -29.57 7.89 -28.96
C GLY A 142 -28.56 8.27 -27.86
N LEU A 143 -28.87 8.02 -26.59
CA LEU A 143 -27.94 8.30 -25.49
C LEU A 143 -26.83 7.23 -25.34
N ASP A 144 -27.05 6.04 -25.93
CA ASP A 144 -26.07 4.95 -25.95
C ASP A 144 -24.82 5.30 -26.75
N ASP A 145 -24.97 5.99 -27.88
CA ASP A 145 -23.83 6.43 -28.71
C ASP A 145 -22.96 7.44 -27.97
N ILE A 146 -23.59 8.39 -27.27
CA ILE A 146 -22.88 9.42 -26.48
C ILE A 146 -22.18 8.77 -25.28
N LEU A 147 -22.85 7.85 -24.58
CA LEU A 147 -22.26 7.10 -23.47
C LEU A 147 -21.09 6.23 -23.94
N GLY A 148 -21.18 5.62 -25.12
CA GLY A 148 -20.08 4.86 -25.73
C GLY A 148 -18.84 5.73 -25.99
N VAL A 149 -19.02 6.90 -26.59
CA VAL A 149 -17.91 7.83 -26.86
C VAL A 149 -17.31 8.38 -25.57
N LEU A 150 -18.15 8.78 -24.60
CA LEU A 150 -17.68 9.24 -23.30
C LEU A 150 -16.92 8.13 -22.56
N GLY A 151 -17.47 6.90 -22.53
CA GLY A 151 -16.81 5.74 -21.97
C GLY A 151 -15.43 5.53 -22.57
N LEU A 152 -15.32 5.51 -23.90
CA LEU A 152 -14.05 5.31 -24.61
C LEU A 152 -13.03 6.41 -24.31
N LEU A 153 -13.44 7.68 -24.30
CA LEU A 153 -12.54 8.80 -23.95
C LEU A 153 -12.01 8.65 -22.53
N PHE A 154 -12.86 8.29 -21.58
CA PHE A 154 -12.48 8.10 -20.19
C PHE A 154 -11.54 6.90 -20.00
N CYS A 155 -11.76 5.83 -20.74
CA CYS A 155 -10.90 4.66 -20.74
C CYS A 155 -9.49 4.93 -21.27
N ILE A 156 -9.29 5.99 -22.04
CA ILE A 156 -7.95 6.44 -22.46
C ILE A 156 -7.37 7.42 -21.44
N LEU A 157 -8.18 8.38 -20.99
CA LEU A 157 -7.70 9.51 -20.18
C LEU A 157 -7.40 9.15 -18.71
N ILE A 158 -8.10 8.16 -18.13
CA ILE A 158 -7.92 7.76 -16.72
C ILE A 158 -6.71 6.83 -16.49
N PRO A 159 -6.50 5.76 -17.29
CA PRO A 159 -5.46 4.78 -16.98
C PRO A 159 -4.06 5.34 -17.09
N LEU A 160 -3.80 6.23 -18.07
CA LEU A 160 -2.47 6.80 -18.31
C LEU A 160 -1.93 7.58 -17.09
N PRO A 161 -2.64 8.59 -16.53
CA PRO A 161 -2.23 9.25 -15.29
C PRO A 161 -2.08 8.27 -14.12
N SER A 162 -2.99 7.31 -14.02
CA SER A 162 -2.98 6.30 -12.96
C SER A 162 -1.69 5.47 -13.02
N ILE A 163 -1.32 4.95 -14.19
CA ILE A 163 -0.08 4.19 -14.42
C ILE A 163 1.14 5.03 -13.99
N ILE A 164 1.23 6.28 -14.45
CA ILE A 164 2.34 7.18 -14.12
C ILE A 164 2.45 7.36 -12.60
N LEU A 165 1.31 7.52 -11.93
CA LEU A 165 1.24 7.74 -10.50
C LEU A 165 1.61 6.49 -9.70
N TYR A 166 1.17 5.31 -10.13
CA TYR A 166 1.57 4.02 -9.55
C TYR A 166 3.07 3.77 -9.71
N LEU A 167 3.63 4.03 -10.91
CA LEU A 167 5.07 3.94 -11.16
C LEU A 167 5.86 4.90 -10.26
N ALA A 168 5.47 6.17 -10.20
CA ALA A 168 6.12 7.17 -9.37
C ALA A 168 6.07 6.80 -7.88
N THR A 169 4.93 6.28 -7.42
CA THR A 169 4.75 5.82 -6.04
C THR A 169 5.61 4.61 -5.75
N GLY A 170 5.63 3.62 -6.64
CA GLY A 170 6.45 2.43 -6.51
C GLY A 170 7.95 2.74 -6.44
N ILE A 171 8.43 3.66 -7.29
CA ILE A 171 9.81 4.18 -7.25
C ILE A 171 10.08 4.91 -5.92
N SER A 172 9.11 5.65 -5.39
CA SER A 172 9.28 6.36 -4.12
C SER A 172 9.31 5.39 -2.93
N LEU A 173 8.50 4.33 -2.95
CA LEU A 173 8.45 3.32 -1.90
C LEU A 173 9.70 2.43 -1.90
N SER A 174 10.22 2.06 -3.07
CA SER A 174 11.42 1.22 -3.17
C SER A 174 12.68 1.90 -2.60
N LYS A 175 12.71 3.24 -2.57
CA LYS A 175 13.80 4.06 -2.03
C LYS A 175 13.78 4.20 -0.50
N ILE A 176 12.75 3.70 0.19
CA ILE A 176 12.69 3.74 1.66
C ILE A 176 13.74 2.78 2.23
N LYS A 177 14.74 3.33 2.94
CA LYS A 177 15.85 2.55 3.53
C LYS A 177 15.46 1.90 4.86
N ASN A 178 14.70 2.61 5.69
CA ASN A 178 14.36 2.18 7.06
C ASN A 178 13.02 1.45 7.11
N ASP A 179 12.85 0.45 6.25
CA ASP A 179 11.66 -0.40 6.26
C ASP A 179 11.82 -1.49 7.33
N SER A 180 11.29 -1.23 8.52
CA SER A 180 11.36 -2.17 9.64
C SER A 180 10.57 -3.46 9.36
N VAL A 181 9.58 -3.44 8.47
CA VAL A 181 8.72 -4.58 8.16
C VAL A 181 9.21 -5.36 6.93
N GLY A 182 10.03 -4.71 6.09
CA GLY A 182 10.71 -5.30 4.93
C GLY A 182 9.83 -5.45 3.68
N LEU A 183 8.57 -5.01 3.71
CA LEU A 183 7.63 -5.16 2.58
C LEU A 183 7.31 -3.87 1.83
N LEU A 184 7.67 -2.68 2.32
CA LEU A 184 7.46 -1.44 1.56
C LEU A 184 8.25 -1.44 0.26
N ARG A 185 9.46 -2.02 0.27
CA ARG A 185 10.25 -2.18 -0.95
C ARG A 185 9.61 -3.17 -1.92
N VAL A 186 9.08 -4.28 -1.41
CA VAL A 186 8.36 -5.29 -2.21
C VAL A 186 7.11 -4.69 -2.83
N LEU A 187 6.30 -3.96 -2.05
CA LEU A 187 5.15 -3.22 -2.57
C LEU A 187 5.58 -2.22 -3.64
N GLY A 188 6.68 -1.50 -3.42
CA GLY A 188 7.24 -0.60 -4.43
C GLY A 188 7.54 -1.31 -5.75
N PHE A 189 8.14 -2.50 -5.72
CA PHE A 189 8.38 -3.31 -6.92
C PHE A 189 7.10 -3.81 -7.58
N VAL A 190 6.13 -4.27 -6.79
CA VAL A 190 4.83 -4.71 -7.32
C VAL A 190 4.11 -3.54 -8.01
N MET A 191 4.14 -2.35 -7.43
CA MET A 191 3.56 -1.16 -8.06
C MET A 191 4.27 -0.75 -9.36
N ILE A 192 5.58 -1.02 -9.48
CA ILE A 192 6.34 -0.71 -10.70
C ILE A 192 6.04 -1.70 -11.83
N PHE A 193 5.99 -2.99 -11.53
CA PHE A 193 5.95 -4.02 -12.56
C PHE A 193 4.55 -4.60 -12.78
N LEU A 194 3.86 -4.93 -11.70
CA LEU A 194 2.60 -5.67 -11.82
C LEU A 194 1.45 -4.73 -12.17
N ILE A 195 1.30 -3.59 -11.49
CA ILE A 195 0.15 -2.70 -11.68
C ILE A 195 0.05 -2.19 -13.13
N PRO A 196 1.13 -1.74 -13.81
CA PRO A 196 1.02 -1.33 -15.21
C PRO A 196 0.59 -2.46 -16.14
N ILE A 197 1.03 -3.69 -15.88
CA ILE A 197 0.61 -4.87 -16.64
C ILE A 197 -0.89 -5.09 -16.46
N ILE A 198 -1.38 -5.02 -15.22
CA ILE A 198 -2.81 -5.16 -14.90
C ILE A 198 -3.63 -4.09 -15.62
N LEU A 199 -3.21 -2.83 -15.53
CA LEU A 199 -3.91 -1.70 -16.16
C LEU A 199 -3.89 -1.82 -17.68
N ALA A 200 -2.79 -2.31 -18.28
CA ALA A 200 -2.71 -2.58 -19.70
C ALA A 200 -3.66 -3.70 -20.15
N PHE A 201 -3.76 -4.78 -19.37
CA PHE A 201 -4.74 -5.85 -19.64
C PHE A 201 -6.18 -5.34 -19.52
N GLN A 202 -6.49 -4.61 -18.45
CA GLN A 202 -7.81 -4.00 -18.28
C GLN A 202 -8.18 -3.11 -19.47
N PHE A 203 -7.24 -2.28 -19.93
CA PHE A 203 -7.44 -1.44 -21.11
C PHE A 203 -7.68 -2.28 -22.38
N TYR A 204 -6.84 -3.29 -22.62
CA TYR A 204 -6.99 -4.18 -23.76
C TYR A 204 -8.39 -4.83 -23.79
N PHE A 205 -8.84 -5.38 -22.67
CA PHE A 205 -10.14 -6.07 -22.59
C PHE A 205 -11.33 -5.13 -22.71
N LEU A 206 -11.17 -3.89 -22.29
CA LEU A 206 -12.20 -2.89 -22.46
C LEU A 206 -12.38 -2.48 -23.92
N VAL A 207 -11.31 -2.50 -24.72
CA VAL A 207 -11.37 -2.16 -26.15
C VAL A 207 -11.92 -3.32 -26.98
N ASP A 208 -11.57 -4.55 -26.63
CA ASP A 208 -11.86 -5.71 -27.49
C ASP A 208 -13.30 -6.22 -27.34
N ASP A 209 -14.06 -5.83 -26.30
CA ASP A 209 -15.40 -6.34 -25.92
C ASP A 209 -15.52 -7.89 -25.83
N ILE A 210 -14.40 -8.60 -26.03
CA ILE A 210 -14.29 -10.07 -26.10
C ILE A 210 -14.03 -10.70 -24.73
N ALA A 211 -14.01 -9.91 -23.64
CA ALA A 211 -13.75 -10.44 -22.32
C ALA A 211 -14.85 -11.40 -21.88
N THR A 212 -14.51 -12.70 -21.80
CA THR A 212 -15.39 -13.70 -21.21
C THR A 212 -15.68 -13.36 -19.75
N GLU A 213 -16.82 -13.80 -19.22
CA GLU A 213 -17.19 -13.56 -17.81
C GLU A 213 -16.12 -14.09 -16.83
N GLU A 214 -15.47 -15.20 -17.17
CA GLU A 214 -14.34 -15.76 -16.40
C GLU A 214 -13.15 -14.79 -16.33
N LEU A 215 -12.88 -14.09 -17.43
CA LEU A 215 -11.78 -13.15 -17.52
C LEU A 215 -12.06 -11.84 -16.80
N LYS A 216 -13.30 -11.36 -16.85
CA LYS A 216 -13.76 -10.22 -16.03
C LYS A 216 -13.58 -10.51 -14.54
N MET A 217 -13.93 -11.71 -14.09
CA MET A 217 -13.69 -12.15 -12.71
C MET A 217 -12.20 -12.15 -12.37
N PHE A 218 -11.36 -12.69 -13.25
CA PHE A 218 -9.90 -12.73 -13.03
C PHE A 218 -9.29 -11.33 -12.92
N LEU A 219 -9.69 -10.40 -13.79
CA LEU A 219 -9.25 -9.00 -13.75
C LEU A 219 -9.69 -8.29 -12.47
N SER A 220 -10.89 -8.59 -11.97
CA SER A 220 -11.40 -8.06 -10.70
C SER A 220 -10.58 -8.56 -9.50
N ILE A 221 -10.17 -9.83 -9.49
CA ILE A 221 -9.29 -10.36 -8.44
C ILE A 221 -7.94 -9.64 -8.47
N ILE A 222 -7.38 -9.50 -9.67
CA ILE A 222 -6.04 -8.93 -9.85
C ILE A 222 -6.02 -7.43 -9.54
N SER A 223 -7.08 -6.69 -9.86
CA SER A 223 -7.16 -5.25 -9.59
C SER A 223 -7.14 -4.91 -8.09
N ASN A 224 -7.43 -5.89 -7.22
CA ASN A 224 -7.38 -5.76 -5.77
C ASN A 224 -6.07 -6.28 -5.16
N PHE A 225 -5.11 -6.73 -5.98
CA PHE A 225 -3.88 -7.37 -5.49
C PHE A 225 -2.98 -6.45 -4.66
N ASP A 226 -2.94 -5.16 -4.99
CA ASP A 226 -2.24 -4.14 -4.21
C ASP A 226 -2.83 -4.01 -2.79
N LEU A 227 -4.16 -4.08 -2.65
CA LEU A 227 -4.85 -4.08 -1.35
C LEU A 227 -4.42 -5.28 -0.50
N PHE A 228 -4.31 -6.47 -1.11
CA PHE A 228 -3.83 -7.67 -0.41
C PHE A 228 -2.40 -7.46 0.13
N ILE A 229 -1.49 -6.88 -0.65
CA ILE A 229 -0.13 -6.61 -0.19
C ILE A 229 -0.12 -5.59 0.94
N ILE A 230 -0.91 -4.52 0.82
CA ILE A 230 -1.07 -3.52 1.87
C ILE A 230 -1.55 -4.20 3.16
N ILE A 231 -2.57 -5.06 3.10
CA ILE A 231 -3.05 -5.83 4.24
C ILE A 231 -1.94 -6.72 4.84
N ILE A 232 -1.15 -7.41 4.01
CA ILE A 232 -0.03 -8.24 4.48
C ILE A 232 1.05 -7.40 5.18
N ILE A 233 1.40 -6.23 4.63
CA ILE A 233 2.31 -5.26 5.27
C ILE A 233 1.81 -4.95 6.66
N TYR A 234 0.52 -4.68 6.78
CA TYR A 234 -0.06 -4.33 8.06
C TYR A 234 -0.08 -5.46 9.07
N ILE A 235 -0.47 -6.68 8.66
CA ILE A 235 -0.44 -7.86 9.53
C ILE A 235 0.99 -8.08 10.06
N LYS A 236 2.00 -7.94 9.19
CA LYS A 236 3.41 -8.07 9.59
C LYS A 236 3.86 -6.93 10.52
N ALA A 237 3.43 -5.69 10.25
CA ALA A 237 3.71 -4.55 11.11
C ALA A 237 3.16 -4.77 12.54
N GLN A 238 1.90 -5.23 12.65
CA GLN A 238 1.25 -5.54 13.92
C GLN A 238 2.00 -6.62 14.71
N LYS A 239 2.36 -7.74 14.06
CA LYS A 239 3.15 -8.81 14.70
C LYS A 239 4.47 -8.29 15.26
N LYS A 240 5.16 -7.43 14.51
CA LYS A 240 6.44 -6.87 14.94
C LYS A 240 6.28 -5.97 16.18
N ILE A 241 5.23 -5.15 16.23
CA ILE A 241 4.95 -4.29 17.38
C ILE A 241 4.67 -5.12 18.63
N GLY A 242 3.84 -6.16 18.51
CA GLY A 242 3.54 -7.07 19.63
C GLY A 242 4.81 -7.74 20.18
N PHE A 243 5.71 -8.18 19.29
CA PHE A 243 6.98 -8.77 19.71
C PHE A 243 7.87 -7.78 20.48
N ILE A 244 7.95 -6.52 20.03
CA ILE A 244 8.78 -5.51 20.71
C ILE A 244 8.20 -5.16 22.08
N GLN A 245 6.87 -5.04 22.21
CA GLN A 245 6.22 -4.81 23.49
C GLN A 245 6.49 -5.94 24.48
N TYR A 246 6.47 -7.19 24.01
CA TYR A 246 6.81 -8.35 24.82
C TYR A 246 8.27 -8.31 25.32
N GLN A 247 9.21 -7.91 24.46
CA GLN A 247 10.62 -7.75 24.84
C GLN A 247 10.84 -6.61 25.85
N GLU A 248 10.05 -5.53 25.79
CA GLU A 248 10.10 -4.45 26.79
C GLU A 248 9.50 -4.88 28.13
N TYR A 249 8.46 -5.72 28.13
CA TYR A 249 7.86 -6.25 29.36
C TYR A 249 8.79 -7.20 30.14
N LEU A 250 9.71 -7.88 29.44
CA LEU A 250 10.67 -8.80 30.05
C LEU A 250 11.92 -8.13 30.63
N LYS A 251 12.11 -6.82 30.43
CA LYS A 251 13.23 -6.03 30.96
C LYS A 251 12.83 -5.31 32.23
#